data_AF-A0AAX2TMF8-F1
#
_entry.id   AF-A0AAX2TMF8-F1
#
_cell.length_a   1.000
_cell.length_b   1.000
_cell.length_c   1.000
_cell.angle_alpha   90.00
_cell.angle_beta   90.00
_cell.angle_gamma   90.00
#
_symmetry.space_group_name_H-M   'P 1'
#
loop_
_entity.id
_entity.type
_entity.pdbx_description
1 polymer ?
#
loop_
_entity_poly.entity_id
_entity_poly.type
_entity_poly.pdbx_seq_one_letter_code
_entity_poly.pdbx_strand_id
1 'polypeptide(L)'
;HEHALRALRCEPVVESAEKRYENVVASAVLRAVFPQAATRRAFLKSVGAATALAAVSQFFPLKTATEAFAEAGAPEKKDLKVGFIPITCATPIIMAAPLGFYAKAGLNVEVVKTAGWAVIRDKTINKEYDASHMLAPMPIAISLGL
;
A
#
# COMPACT_ATOMS: atom_id res chain seq x y z
N HIS A 1 16.29 13.82 -26.40
CA HIS A 1 15.04 14.14 -25.67
C HIS A 1 14.09 12.94 -25.56
N GLU A 2 13.98 12.06 -26.56
CA GLU A 2 13.16 10.82 -26.46
C GLU A 2 13.65 9.77 -25.46
N HIS A 3 14.97 9.66 -25.23
CA HIS A 3 15.53 8.67 -24.30
C HIS A 3 15.16 8.90 -22.83
N ALA A 4 14.94 10.15 -22.41
CA ALA A 4 14.51 10.47 -21.04
C ALA A 4 13.05 10.08 -20.77
N LEU A 5 12.19 10.13 -21.80
CA LEU A 5 10.79 9.71 -21.72
C LEU A 5 10.64 8.18 -21.68
N ARG A 6 11.59 7.45 -22.27
CA ARG A 6 11.60 5.98 -22.26
C ARG A 6 11.94 5.39 -20.88
N ALA A 7 12.76 6.06 -20.08
CA ALA A 7 13.13 5.63 -18.73
C ALA A 7 12.03 5.88 -17.67
N LEU A 8 11.04 6.73 -17.97
CA LEU A 8 9.88 7.02 -17.11
C LEU A 8 8.69 6.10 -17.37
N ARG A 9 8.83 5.09 -18.25
CA ARG A 9 7.84 4.02 -18.37
C ARG A 9 7.92 3.14 -17.13
N CYS A 10 7.14 3.49 -16.13
CA CYS A 10 6.72 2.57 -15.08
C CYS A 10 6.05 1.39 -15.80
N GLU A 11 6.68 0.21 -15.77
CA GLU A 11 6.01 -1.02 -16.18
C GLU A 11 4.68 -1.14 -15.40
N PRO A 12 3.62 -1.70 -16.01
CA PRO A 12 2.33 -1.78 -15.35
C PRO A 12 2.47 -2.59 -14.05
N VAL A 13 2.37 -1.90 -12.92
CA VAL A 13 2.28 -2.47 -11.57
C VAL A 13 1.16 -3.51 -11.46
N VAL A 14 0.24 -3.55 -12.43
CA VAL A 14 -0.90 -4.47 -12.55
C VAL A 14 -0.48 -5.94 -12.43
N GLU A 15 0.58 -6.39 -13.11
CA GLU A 15 1.03 -7.79 -13.05
C GLU A 15 1.65 -8.15 -11.68
N SER A 16 2.27 -7.17 -11.02
CA SER A 16 2.77 -7.30 -9.65
C SER A 16 1.64 -7.30 -8.62
N ALA A 17 0.60 -6.50 -8.86
CA ALA A 17 -0.56 -6.36 -7.98
C ALA A 17 -1.38 -7.66 -7.96
N GLU A 18 -1.67 -8.26 -9.11
CA GLU A 18 -2.40 -9.52 -9.22
C GLU A 18 -1.69 -10.65 -8.45
N LYS A 19 -0.39 -10.86 -8.69
CA LYS A 19 0.43 -11.80 -7.92
C LYS A 19 0.45 -11.49 -6.43
N ARG A 20 0.39 -10.21 -6.04
CA ARG A 20 0.33 -9.79 -4.63
C ARG A 20 -1.02 -10.15 -3.99
N TYR A 21 -2.13 -9.93 -4.70
CA TYR A 21 -3.46 -10.33 -4.25
C TYR A 21 -3.57 -11.86 -4.13
N GLU A 22 -3.08 -12.62 -5.12
CA GLU A 22 -3.04 -14.08 -5.06
C GLU A 22 -2.28 -14.57 -3.83
N ASN A 23 -1.11 -13.98 -3.53
CA ASN A 23 -0.32 -14.33 -2.35
C ASN A 23 -1.04 -13.97 -1.04
N VAL A 24 -1.75 -12.84 -1.00
CA VAL A 24 -2.55 -12.43 0.17
C VAL A 24 -3.69 -13.41 0.40
N VAL A 25 -4.47 -13.71 -0.64
CA VAL A 25 -5.60 -14.66 -0.59
C VAL A 25 -5.11 -16.05 -0.21
N ALA A 26 -4.04 -16.54 -0.84
CA ALA A 26 -3.38 -17.79 -0.50
C ALA A 26 -3.00 -17.86 1.00
N SER A 27 -2.39 -16.80 1.51
CA SER A 27 -1.99 -16.74 2.92
C SER A 27 -3.18 -16.71 3.88
N ALA A 28 -4.29 -16.07 3.48
CA ALA A 28 -5.52 -16.04 4.25
C ALA A 28 -6.18 -17.43 4.30
N VAL A 29 -6.25 -18.12 3.16
CA VAL A 29 -6.81 -19.49 3.11
C VAL A 29 -5.94 -20.47 3.89
N LEU A 30 -4.61 -20.39 3.78
CA LEU A 30 -3.71 -21.24 4.58
C LEU A 30 -3.82 -20.96 6.09
N ARG A 31 -4.13 -19.72 6.49
CA ARG A 31 -4.41 -19.37 7.89
C ARG A 31 -5.74 -19.95 8.38
N ALA A 32 -6.75 -20.02 7.51
CA ALA A 32 -8.04 -20.62 7.83
C ALA A 32 -7.95 -22.15 7.92
N VAL A 33 -7.26 -22.81 6.98
CA VAL A 33 -7.11 -24.28 6.94
C VAL A 33 -6.13 -24.78 8.01
N PHE A 34 -5.07 -24.01 8.30
CA PHE A 34 -4.08 -24.32 9.35
C PHE A 34 -3.98 -23.17 10.36
N PRO A 35 -4.86 -23.12 11.38
CA PRO A 35 -4.89 -22.05 12.38
C PRO A 35 -3.57 -21.92 13.16
N GLN A 36 -2.94 -23.04 13.48
CA GLN A 36 -1.68 -23.07 14.22
C GLN A 36 -0.49 -22.71 13.33
N ALA A 37 0.25 -21.67 13.73
CA ALA A 37 1.37 -21.13 12.96
C ALA A 37 2.58 -22.10 12.86
N ALA A 38 2.74 -23.01 13.83
CA ALA A 38 3.78 -24.04 13.81
C ALA A 38 3.52 -25.06 12.68
N THR A 39 2.31 -25.63 12.65
CA THR A 39 1.88 -26.61 11.65
C THR A 39 1.89 -26.04 10.23
N ARG A 40 1.42 -24.80 10.05
CA ARG A 40 1.47 -24.11 8.76
C ARG A 40 2.90 -23.94 8.23
N ARG A 41 3.85 -23.56 9.10
CA ARG A 41 5.26 -23.44 8.73
C ARG A 41 5.92 -24.79 8.45
N ALA A 42 5.61 -25.81 9.24
CA ALA A 42 6.12 -27.17 9.00
C ALA A 42 5.61 -27.71 7.65
N PHE A 43 4.32 -27.52 7.36
CA PHE A 43 3.71 -27.88 6.08
C PHE A 43 4.33 -27.12 4.91
N LEU A 44 4.42 -25.79 4.97
CA LEU A 44 5.05 -25.01 3.90
C LEU A 44 6.52 -25.36 3.67
N LYS A 45 7.24 -25.75 4.73
CA LYS A 45 8.63 -26.26 4.61
C LYS A 45 8.70 -27.65 3.98
N SER A 46 7.69 -28.50 4.17
CA SER A 46 7.70 -29.88 3.66
C SER A 46 7.19 -30.00 2.23
N VAL A 47 6.09 -29.31 1.88
CA VAL A 47 5.47 -29.40 0.55
C VAL A 47 5.85 -28.26 -0.40
N GLY A 48 6.40 -27.15 0.12
CA GLY A 48 6.70 -25.97 -0.66
C GLY A 48 5.46 -25.10 -0.93
N ALA A 49 5.67 -23.78 -1.05
CA ALA A 49 4.59 -22.80 -1.17
C ALA A 49 3.76 -22.95 -2.46
N ALA A 50 4.41 -23.25 -3.60
CA ALA A 50 3.72 -23.42 -4.88
C ALA A 50 2.80 -24.65 -4.90
N THR A 51 3.27 -25.78 -4.35
CA THR A 51 2.49 -27.02 -4.27
C THR A 51 1.32 -26.88 -3.30
N ALA A 52 1.54 -26.24 -2.14
CA ALA A 52 0.48 -25.95 -1.18
C ALA A 52 -0.63 -25.08 -1.81
N LEU A 53 -0.25 -24.07 -2.60
CA LEU A 53 -1.20 -23.21 -3.29
C LEU A 53 -2.01 -23.96 -4.35
N ALA A 54 -1.36 -24.82 -5.14
CA ALA A 54 -2.03 -25.64 -6.14
C ALA A 54 -3.05 -26.60 -5.51
N ALA A 55 -2.72 -27.23 -4.38
CA ALA A 55 -3.63 -28.11 -3.67
C ALA A 55 -4.85 -27.36 -3.11
N VAL A 56 -4.65 -26.16 -2.55
CA VAL A 56 -5.73 -25.32 -2.03
C VAL A 56 -6.64 -24.82 -3.16
N SER A 57 -6.09 -24.54 -4.34
CA SER A 57 -6.87 -24.09 -5.52
C SER A 57 -7.92 -25.09 -6.00
N GLN A 58 -7.80 -26.38 -5.64
CA GLN A 58 -8.78 -27.41 -6.01
C GLN A 58 -10.05 -27.37 -5.15
N PHE A 59 -9.95 -26.89 -3.91
CA PHE A 59 -11.05 -26.87 -2.94
C PHE A 59 -11.57 -25.47 -2.64
N PHE A 60 -10.80 -24.44 -2.97
CA PHE A 60 -11.17 -23.03 -2.85
C PHE A 60 -11.02 -22.34 -4.21
N PRO A 61 -12.05 -21.64 -4.72
CA PRO A 61 -11.98 -20.90 -5.98
C PRO A 61 -11.11 -19.65 -5.81
N LEU A 62 -9.80 -19.84 -5.79
CA LEU A 62 -8.82 -18.78 -5.53
C LEU A 62 -8.94 -17.66 -6.56
N LYS A 63 -9.23 -17.95 -7.84
CA LYS A 63 -9.42 -16.92 -8.87
C LYS A 63 -10.57 -15.97 -8.54
N THR A 64 -11.75 -16.51 -8.26
CA THR A 64 -12.94 -15.72 -7.91
C THR A 64 -12.77 -14.97 -6.59
N ALA A 65 -12.09 -15.57 -5.62
CA ALA A 65 -11.73 -14.86 -4.38
C ALA A 65 -10.75 -13.72 -4.66
N THR A 66 -9.73 -13.94 -5.49
CA THR A 66 -8.73 -12.92 -5.83
C THR A 66 -9.36 -11.78 -6.60
N GLU A 67 -10.30 -12.05 -7.51
CA GLU A 67 -11.10 -11.04 -8.22
C GLU A 67 -11.97 -10.23 -7.25
N ALA A 68 -12.66 -10.89 -6.31
CA ALA A 68 -13.48 -10.21 -5.30
C ALA A 68 -12.65 -9.35 -4.32
N PHE A 69 -11.40 -9.73 -4.03
CA PHE A 69 -10.48 -8.92 -3.23
C PHE A 69 -9.70 -7.87 -4.05
N ALA A 70 -9.55 -8.09 -5.36
CA ALA A 70 -8.95 -7.13 -6.29
C ALA A 70 -9.90 -5.96 -6.57
N GLU A 71 -11.21 -6.18 -6.46
CA GLU A 71 -12.22 -5.14 -6.35
C GLU A 71 -12.15 -4.49 -4.96
N ALA A 72 -11.00 -3.87 -4.65
CA ALA A 72 -10.85 -3.04 -3.47
C ALA A 72 -11.95 -1.97 -3.55
N GLY A 73 -12.87 -2.00 -2.58
CA GLY A 73 -14.00 -1.08 -2.54
C GLY A 73 -13.56 0.38 -2.69
N ALA A 74 -14.48 1.24 -3.13
CA ALA A 74 -14.18 2.66 -3.29
C ALA A 74 -13.62 3.25 -1.97
N PRO A 75 -12.59 4.11 -2.03
CA PRO A 75 -12.03 4.74 -0.83
C PRO A 75 -13.11 5.46 -0.02
N GLU A 76 -13.06 5.31 1.31
CA GLU A 76 -14.03 5.92 2.23
C GLU A 76 -13.98 7.46 2.17
N LYS A 77 -12.77 8.01 1.95
CA LYS A 77 -12.52 9.43 1.73
C LYS A 77 -11.65 9.63 0.49
N LYS A 78 -12.15 10.42 -0.46
CA LYS A 78 -11.47 10.68 -1.74
C LYS A 78 -10.62 11.93 -1.72
N ASP A 79 -11.09 13.00 -1.08
CA ASP A 79 -10.38 14.28 -1.00
C ASP A 79 -9.44 14.28 0.20
N LEU A 80 -8.12 14.33 -0.03
CA LEU A 80 -7.12 14.30 1.04
C LEU A 80 -6.18 15.50 0.98
N LYS A 81 -5.84 16.05 2.12
CA LYS A 81 -4.76 17.05 2.26
C LYS A 81 -3.49 16.40 2.77
N VAL A 82 -2.42 16.45 1.99
CA VAL A 82 -1.14 15.82 2.31
C VAL A 82 -0.03 16.86 2.48
N GLY A 83 0.45 17.02 3.71
CA GLY A 83 1.54 17.93 4.04
C GLY A 83 2.93 17.39 3.66
N PHE A 84 3.84 18.26 3.21
CA PHE A 84 5.25 17.90 3.04
C PHE A 84 6.21 19.07 3.25
N ILE A 85 7.47 18.75 3.56
CA ILE A 85 8.59 19.70 3.52
C ILE A 85 9.33 19.51 2.19
N PRO A 86 9.74 20.57 1.49
CA PRO A 86 10.43 20.49 0.20
C PRO A 86 11.88 19.98 0.36
N ILE A 87 12.02 18.68 0.63
CA ILE A 87 13.28 17.93 0.67
C ILE A 87 13.17 16.69 -0.22
N THR A 88 14.32 16.15 -0.63
CA THR A 88 14.39 15.10 -1.65
C THR A 88 13.64 13.81 -1.27
N CYS A 89 13.53 13.47 0.02
CA CYS A 89 12.79 12.30 0.47
C CYS A 89 11.25 12.43 0.33
N ALA A 90 10.71 13.64 0.13
CA ALA A 90 9.30 13.86 -0.15
C ALA A 90 8.93 13.66 -1.63
N THR A 91 9.91 13.40 -2.51
CA THR A 91 9.70 13.24 -3.97
C THR A 91 8.57 12.28 -4.34
N PRO A 92 8.41 11.09 -3.71
CA PRO A 92 7.32 10.17 -4.07
C PRO A 92 5.92 10.78 -3.87
N ILE A 93 5.75 11.58 -2.82
CA ILE A 93 4.47 12.24 -2.49
C ILE A 93 4.19 13.37 -3.49
N ILE A 94 5.22 14.18 -3.79
CA ILE A 94 5.10 15.31 -4.72
C ILE A 94 4.83 14.82 -6.14
N MET A 95 5.55 13.79 -6.59
CA MET A 95 5.47 13.30 -7.97
C MET A 95 4.24 12.40 -8.20
N ALA A 96 3.61 11.88 -7.15
CA ALA A 96 2.40 11.07 -7.29
C ALA A 96 1.22 11.84 -7.91
N ALA A 97 1.13 13.16 -7.71
CA ALA A 97 0.11 14.00 -8.33
C ALA A 97 0.30 14.16 -9.86
N PRO A 98 1.43 14.68 -10.38
CA PRO A 98 1.62 14.85 -11.82
C PRO A 98 1.74 13.52 -12.58
N LEU A 99 2.18 12.43 -11.93
CA LEU A 99 2.22 11.09 -12.54
C LEU A 99 0.86 10.37 -12.50
N GLY A 100 -0.17 10.98 -11.90
CA GLY A 100 -1.53 10.46 -11.84
C GLY A 100 -1.68 9.23 -10.94
N PHE A 101 -0.76 8.97 -10.01
CA PHE A 101 -0.86 7.82 -9.10
C PHE A 101 -2.02 7.97 -8.10
N TYR A 102 -2.30 9.19 -7.63
CA TYR A 102 -3.46 9.44 -6.77
C TYR A 102 -4.79 9.18 -7.50
N ALA A 103 -4.93 9.69 -8.72
CA ALA A 103 -6.13 9.47 -9.52
C ALA A 103 -6.34 7.99 -9.86
N LYS A 104 -5.28 7.23 -10.15
CA LYS A 104 -5.34 5.77 -10.35
C LYS A 104 -5.84 5.02 -9.12
N ALA A 105 -5.58 5.54 -7.92
CA ALA A 105 -6.08 5.01 -6.66
C ALA A 105 -7.48 5.56 -6.28
N GLY A 106 -8.11 6.37 -7.14
CA GLY A 106 -9.41 7.00 -6.85
C GLY A 106 -9.34 8.12 -5.81
N LEU A 107 -8.16 8.69 -5.59
CA LEU A 107 -7.91 9.76 -4.60
C LEU A 107 -7.70 11.11 -5.29
N ASN A 108 -8.32 12.14 -4.75
CA ASN A 108 -8.07 13.55 -5.07
C ASN A 108 -7.20 14.16 -3.97
N VAL A 109 -5.90 14.28 -4.23
CA VAL A 109 -4.92 14.67 -3.21
C VAL A 109 -4.39 16.07 -3.44
N GLU A 110 -4.57 16.95 -2.46
CA GLU A 110 -3.95 18.27 -2.39
C GLU A 110 -2.60 18.15 -1.66
N VAL A 111 -1.49 18.33 -2.39
CA VAL A 111 -0.13 18.24 -1.82
C VAL A 111 0.34 19.63 -1.36
N VAL A 112 0.38 19.84 -0.05
CA VAL A 112 0.59 21.16 0.59
C VAL A 112 2.02 21.32 1.11
N LYS A 113 2.73 22.31 0.57
CA LYS A 113 4.08 22.68 1.03
C LYS A 113 4.00 23.30 2.42
N THR A 114 4.82 22.81 3.35
CA THR A 114 4.86 23.26 4.74
C THR A 114 6.24 23.83 5.11
N ALA A 115 6.26 24.82 6.01
CA ALA A 115 7.47 25.58 6.35
C ALA A 115 8.45 24.84 7.27
N GLY A 116 8.00 23.83 8.03
CA GLY A 116 8.85 23.10 8.98
C GLY A 116 8.13 21.94 9.66
N TRP A 117 8.88 21.14 10.43
CA TRP A 117 8.36 19.95 11.11
C TRP A 117 7.34 20.25 12.21
N ALA A 118 7.51 21.36 12.93
CA ALA A 118 6.55 21.79 13.95
C ALA A 118 5.17 22.03 13.34
N VAL A 119 5.11 22.75 12.21
CA VAL A 119 3.84 23.03 11.51
C VAL A 119 3.20 21.73 10.99
N ILE A 120 4.01 20.78 10.52
CA ILE A 120 3.51 19.45 10.14
C ILE A 120 2.86 18.74 11.32
N ARG A 121 3.55 18.68 12.46
CA ARG A 121 3.04 18.07 13.69
C ARG A 121 1.71 18.72 14.09
N ASP A 122 1.70 20.04 14.23
CA ASP A 122 0.56 20.79 14.74
C ASP A 122 -0.66 20.66 13.81
N LYS A 123 -0.46 20.76 12.48
CA LYS A 123 -1.53 20.58 11.49
C LYS A 123 -2.04 19.16 11.40
N THR A 124 -1.19 18.15 11.59
CA THR A 124 -1.65 16.75 11.64
C THR A 124 -2.43 16.47 12.91
N ILE A 125 -2.00 16.99 14.08
CA ILE A 125 -2.75 16.87 15.34
C ILE A 125 -4.12 17.53 15.21
N ASN A 126 -4.18 18.71 14.58
CA ASN A 126 -5.42 19.46 14.35
C ASN A 126 -6.32 18.88 13.24
N LYS A 127 -5.91 17.77 12.59
CA LYS A 127 -6.62 17.16 11.44
C LYS A 127 -6.80 18.10 10.25
N GLU A 128 -5.94 19.11 10.11
CA GLU A 128 -5.87 19.95 8.91
C GLU A 128 -5.22 19.19 7.74
N TYR A 129 -4.32 18.26 8.07
CA TYR A 129 -3.72 17.31 7.13
C TYR A 129 -4.18 15.90 7.44
N ASP A 130 -4.67 15.20 6.42
CA ASP A 130 -5.07 13.79 6.50
C ASP A 130 -3.85 12.86 6.55
N ALA A 131 -2.77 13.26 5.87
CA ALA A 131 -1.48 12.60 5.95
C ALA A 131 -0.35 13.62 5.81
N SER A 132 0.86 13.25 6.22
CA SER A 132 2.04 14.07 5.99
C SER A 132 3.29 13.24 5.82
N HIS A 133 4.21 13.74 5.02
CA HIS A 133 5.61 13.34 5.13
C HIS A 133 6.11 13.71 6.54
N MET A 134 6.71 12.76 7.26
CA MET A 134 7.16 12.93 8.63
C MET A 134 8.46 12.19 8.89
N LEU A 135 9.21 12.65 9.89
CA LEU A 135 10.31 11.88 10.45
C LEU A 135 9.76 10.65 11.16
N ALA A 136 10.44 9.51 11.02
CA ALA A 136 10.01 8.23 11.60
C ALA A 136 9.55 8.26 13.07
N PRO A 137 10.20 9.00 14.01
CA PRO A 137 9.75 9.03 15.39
C PRO A 137 8.50 9.91 15.64
N MET A 138 8.16 10.84 14.73
CA MET A 138 7.09 11.83 14.97
C MET A 138 5.70 11.19 15.13
N PRO A 139 5.24 10.26 14.28
CA PRO A 139 3.92 9.64 14.46
C PRO A 139 3.80 8.90 15.80
N ILE A 140 4.89 8.30 16.26
CA ILE A 140 4.95 7.59 17.55
C ILE A 140 4.85 8.61 18.70
N ALA A 141 5.65 9.67 18.66
CA ALA A 141 5.61 10.74 19.67
C ALA A 141 4.23 11.39 19.76
N ILE A 142 3.61 11.73 18.63
CA ILE A 142 2.25 12.31 18.56
C ILE A 142 1.23 11.35 19.19
N SER A 143 1.31 10.06 18.88
CA SER A 143 0.39 9.05 19.44
C SER A 143 0.56 8.86 20.95
N LEU A 144 1.74 9.16 21.49
CA LEU A 144 2.07 9.11 22.92
C LEU A 144 1.85 10.46 23.64
N GLY A 145 1.52 11.53 22.92
CA GLY A 145 1.36 12.88 23.49
C GLY A 145 2.67 13.58 23.88
N LEU A 146 3.79 13.24 23.22
CA LEU A 146 5.13 13.79 23.45
C LEU A 146 5.48 14.94 22.48
#